data_AF-A0A922VDL4-F1
#
_entry.id   AF-A0A922VDL4-F1
#
_cell.length_a   1.000
_cell.length_b   1.000
_cell.length_c   1.000
_cell.angle_alpha   90.00
_cell.angle_beta   90.00
_cell.angle_gamma   90.00
#
_symmetry.space_group_name_H-M   'P 1'
#
loop_
_entity.id
_entity.type
_entity.pdbx_description
1 polymer ?
#
loop_
_entity_poly.entity_id
_entity_poly.type
_entity_poly.pdbx_seq_one_letter_code
_entity_poly.pdbx_strand_id
1 'polypeptide(L)'
;ARVASGCMPSVDPMFESVASVFGNRALGVVLSGMGRDGTVGAQRLASTGAVVAVQDRASSVVWGMPGSIVQAGYADAVMSPSEMGRFIARRRRPT
;
A
#
# COMPACT_ATOMS: atom_id res chain seq x y z
N ALA A 1 14.17 12.46 10.35
CA ALA A 1 14.92 11.93 9.18
C ALA A 1 14.24 12.41 7.91
N ARG A 2 14.99 12.79 6.87
CA ARG A 2 14.41 13.08 5.54
C ARG A 2 14.00 11.75 4.91
N VAL A 3 12.79 11.70 4.36
CA VAL A 3 12.25 10.53 3.67
C VAL A 3 12.37 10.72 2.15
N ALA A 4 12.53 9.64 1.39
CA ALA A 4 12.76 9.68 -0.05
C ALA A 4 11.60 10.30 -0.85
N SER A 5 10.39 10.28 -0.29
CA SER A 5 9.21 10.93 -0.86
C SER A 5 9.16 12.44 -0.64
N GLY A 6 9.90 12.97 0.35
CA GLY A 6 9.84 14.37 0.76
C GLY A 6 8.60 14.75 1.59
N CYS A 7 7.73 13.78 1.92
CA CYS A 7 6.49 14.02 2.68
C CYS A 7 6.71 13.93 4.20
N MET A 8 5.95 14.70 4.98
CA MET A 8 5.89 14.56 6.44
C MET A 8 4.47 14.89 6.91
N PRO A 9 3.70 13.92 7.44
CA PRO A 9 4.04 12.50 7.60
C PRO A 9 4.19 11.76 6.25
N SER A 10 4.84 10.59 6.27
CA SER A 10 5.10 9.79 5.06
C SER A 10 4.69 8.32 5.26
N VAL A 11 4.13 7.74 4.19
CA VAL A 11 3.69 6.35 4.13
C VAL A 11 4.88 5.38 4.07
N ASP A 12 6.01 5.78 3.47
CA ASP A 12 7.18 4.90 3.33
C ASP A 12 7.72 4.42 4.70
N PRO A 13 8.08 5.28 5.67
CA PRO A 13 8.51 4.83 7.00
C PRO A 13 7.41 4.10 7.77
N MET A 14 6.14 4.47 7.55
CA MET A 14 5.02 3.79 8.20
C MET A 14 4.97 2.33 7.75
N PHE A 15 4.98 2.08 6.43
CA PHE A 15 4.98 0.73 5.88
C PHE A 15 6.26 -0.05 6.21
N GLU A 16 7.42 0.59 6.24
CA GLU A 16 8.67 -0.02 6.71
C GLU A 16 8.56 -0.52 8.16
N SER A 17 8.01 0.30 9.06
CA SER A 17 7.80 -0.09 10.45
C SER A 17 6.75 -1.20 10.61
N VAL A 18 5.69 -1.18 9.80
CA VAL A 18 4.67 -2.24 9.80
C VAL A 18 5.25 -3.55 9.28
N ALA A 19 6.04 -3.50 8.20
CA ALA A 19 6.72 -4.67 7.65
C ALA A 19 7.66 -5.31 8.66
N SER A 20 8.45 -4.51 9.40
CA SER A 20 9.42 -5.04 10.38
C SER A 20 8.77 -5.69 11.60
N VAL A 21 7.60 -5.21 12.02
CA VAL A 21 6.90 -5.72 13.21
C VAL A 21 5.95 -6.87 12.89
N PHE A 22 5.22 -6.80 11.76
CA PHE A 22 4.13 -7.72 11.46
C PHE A 22 4.44 -8.70 10.33
N GLY A 23 5.44 -8.43 9.47
CA GLY A 23 5.76 -9.24 8.30
C GLY A 23 4.51 -9.55 7.45
N ASN A 24 4.37 -10.83 7.04
CA ASN A 24 3.26 -11.31 6.22
C ASN A 24 1.85 -11.10 6.81
N ARG A 25 1.73 -10.84 8.12
CA ARG A 25 0.45 -10.58 8.79
C ARG A 25 -0.09 -9.18 8.50
N ALA A 26 0.70 -8.31 7.88
CA ALA A 26 0.27 -6.97 7.51
C ALA A 26 -0.69 -6.97 6.31
N LEU A 27 -1.41 -5.86 6.19
CA LEU A 27 -2.13 -5.45 4.99
C LEU A 27 -1.72 -4.02 4.65
N GLY A 28 -1.03 -3.83 3.53
CA GLY A 28 -0.84 -2.51 2.96
C GLY A 28 -2.10 -2.09 2.20
N VAL A 29 -2.63 -0.92 2.51
CA VAL A 29 -3.72 -0.31 1.73
C VAL A 29 -3.28 1.07 1.28
N VAL A 30 -3.35 1.34 -0.02
CA VAL A 30 -3.05 2.66 -0.59
C VAL A 30 -4.22 3.17 -1.42
N LEU A 31 -4.77 4.30 -0.98
CA LEU A 31 -5.88 4.97 -1.63
C LEU A 31 -5.39 6.08 -2.58
N SER A 32 -6.34 6.69 -3.29
CA SER A 32 -6.13 7.86 -4.13
C SER A 32 -5.26 8.92 -3.44
N GLY A 33 -4.28 9.42 -4.16
CA GLY A 33 -3.29 10.35 -3.64
C GLY A 33 -2.27 10.74 -4.71
N MET A 34 -1.66 11.92 -4.55
CA MET A 34 -0.64 12.42 -5.47
C MET A 34 0.74 11.88 -5.12
N GLY A 35 1.60 11.75 -6.12
CA GLY A 35 3.01 11.44 -5.93
C GLY A 35 3.29 9.94 -5.84
N ARG A 36 4.37 9.58 -5.14
CA ARG A 36 4.90 8.20 -5.07
C ARG A 36 5.13 7.69 -3.65
N ASP A 37 4.75 8.48 -2.65
CA ASP A 37 4.90 8.12 -1.24
C ASP A 37 4.18 6.79 -0.97
N GLY A 38 4.86 5.86 -0.30
CA GLY A 38 4.38 4.50 -0.06
C GLY A 38 4.90 3.46 -1.06
N THR A 39 5.57 3.84 -2.14
CA THR A 39 6.13 2.87 -3.10
C THR A 39 7.31 2.10 -2.53
N VAL A 40 8.21 2.77 -1.80
CA VAL A 40 9.36 2.12 -1.17
C VAL A 40 8.88 1.28 0.01
N GLY A 41 7.94 1.80 0.79
CA GLY A 41 7.30 1.05 1.87
C GLY A 41 6.53 -0.18 1.37
N ALA A 42 5.84 -0.08 0.23
CA ALA A 42 5.11 -1.21 -0.37
C ALA A 42 6.05 -2.32 -0.83
N GLN A 43 7.21 -1.98 -1.39
CA GLN A 43 8.27 -2.95 -1.69
C GLN A 43 8.65 -3.75 -0.43
N ARG A 44 8.77 -3.06 0.71
CA ARG A 44 9.15 -3.69 1.99
C ARG A 44 8.05 -4.62 2.49
N LEU A 45 6.79 -4.19 2.47
CA LEU A 45 5.65 -5.05 2.77
C LEU A 45 5.64 -6.30 1.89
N ALA A 46 5.71 -6.13 0.57
CA ALA A 46 5.73 -7.22 -0.40
C ALA A 46 6.87 -8.21 -0.14
N SER A 47 8.08 -7.72 0.19
CA SER A 47 9.24 -8.57 0.51
C SER A 47 9.05 -9.46 1.75
N THR A 48 8.13 -9.10 2.64
CA THR A 48 7.77 -9.91 3.82
C THR A 48 6.63 -10.90 3.55
N GLY A 49 6.06 -10.92 2.35
CA GLY A 49 4.85 -11.68 2.03
C GLY A 49 3.56 -11.01 2.51
N ALA A 50 3.60 -9.73 2.90
CA ALA A 50 2.40 -8.98 3.22
C ALA A 50 1.66 -8.61 1.93
N VAL A 51 0.33 -8.65 1.99
CA VAL A 51 -0.51 -8.24 0.87
C VAL A 51 -0.55 -6.72 0.78
N VAL A 52 -0.40 -6.18 -0.41
CA VAL A 52 -0.57 -4.76 -0.74
C VAL A 52 -1.75 -4.60 -1.70
N ALA A 53 -2.82 -3.99 -1.22
CA ALA A 53 -4.00 -3.65 -2.00
C ALA A 53 -4.01 -2.14 -2.30
N VAL A 54 -4.32 -1.77 -3.54
CA VAL A 54 -4.32 -0.37 -3.97
C VAL A 54 -5.64 0.00 -4.65
N GLN A 55 -6.00 1.28 -4.59
CA GLN A 55 -7.20 1.79 -5.21
C GLN A 55 -7.08 1.78 -6.75
N ASP A 56 -8.14 1.35 -7.44
CA ASP A 56 -8.20 1.37 -8.89
C ASP A 56 -8.24 2.80 -9.47
N ARG A 57 -7.94 2.91 -10.77
CA ARG A 57 -7.88 4.20 -11.47
C ARG A 57 -9.23 4.85 -11.68
N ALA A 58 -10.29 4.06 -11.92
CA ALA A 58 -11.62 4.57 -12.22
C ALA A 58 -12.28 5.22 -11.00
N SER A 59 -11.97 4.74 -9.79
CA SER A 59 -12.50 5.30 -8.55
C SER A 59 -11.60 6.38 -7.91
N SER A 60 -10.37 6.57 -8.40
CA SER A 60 -9.41 7.52 -7.83
C SER A 60 -9.61 8.93 -8.34
N VAL A 61 -9.56 9.92 -7.44
CA VAL A 61 -9.48 11.34 -7.83
C VAL A 61 -8.10 11.66 -8.40
N VAL A 62 -7.05 11.14 -7.75
CA VAL A 62 -5.66 11.23 -8.20
C VAL A 62 -5.03 9.85 -8.13
N TRP A 63 -4.71 9.29 -9.29
CA TRP A 63 -4.09 7.97 -9.40
C TRP A 63 -2.56 8.07 -9.42
N GLY A 64 -1.99 8.78 -8.44
CA GLY A 64 -0.55 8.95 -8.27
C GLY A 64 0.05 7.83 -7.43
N MET A 65 -0.19 7.84 -6.11
CA MET A 65 0.37 6.86 -5.19
C MET A 65 -0.05 5.41 -5.55
N PRO A 66 -1.34 5.11 -5.83
CA PRO A 66 -1.73 3.77 -6.28
C PRO A 66 -1.03 3.38 -7.59
N GLY A 67 -0.99 4.30 -8.56
CA GLY A 67 -0.38 4.07 -9.86
C GLY A 67 1.12 3.79 -9.77
N SER A 68 1.84 4.50 -8.91
CA SER A 68 3.27 4.30 -8.65
C SER A 68 3.56 2.88 -8.11
N ILE A 69 2.73 2.38 -7.19
CA ILE A 69 2.88 1.04 -6.62
C ILE A 69 2.56 -0.05 -7.65
N VAL A 70 1.51 0.15 -8.46
CA VAL A 70 1.16 -0.77 -9.57
C VAL A 70 2.29 -0.84 -10.59
N GLN A 71 2.82 0.31 -11.02
CA GLN A 71 3.92 0.38 -11.98
C GLN A 71 5.21 -0.28 -11.45
N ALA A 72 5.45 -0.17 -10.14
CA ALA A 72 6.60 -0.81 -9.50
C ALA A 72 6.41 -2.33 -9.27
N GLY A 73 5.23 -2.89 -9.55
CA GLY A 73 4.95 -4.32 -9.43
C GLY A 73 4.73 -4.81 -8.01
N TYR A 74 4.41 -3.92 -7.06
CA TYR A 74 4.23 -4.26 -5.64
C TYR A 74 2.76 -4.32 -5.21
N ALA A 75 1.80 -4.25 -6.13
CA ALA A 75 0.37 -4.37 -5.83
C ALA A 75 -0.11 -5.81 -6.11
N ASP A 76 -0.63 -6.48 -5.09
CA ASP A 76 -1.26 -7.80 -5.23
C ASP A 76 -2.71 -7.70 -5.71
N ALA A 77 -3.38 -6.58 -5.42
CA ALA A 77 -4.77 -6.37 -5.80
C ALA A 77 -5.05 -4.89 -6.09
N VAL A 78 -5.83 -4.65 -7.15
CA VAL A 78 -6.28 -3.32 -7.58
C VAL A 78 -7.81 -3.33 -7.58
N MET A 79 -8.44 -2.51 -6.75
CA MET A 79 -9.90 -2.56 -6.57
C MET A 79 -10.49 -1.23 -6.09
N SER A 80 -11.81 -1.09 -6.16
CA SER A 80 -12.51 0.09 -5.65
C SER A 80 -12.55 0.12 -4.13
N PRO A 81 -12.74 1.29 -3.48
CA PRO A 81 -12.85 1.38 -2.03
C PRO A 81 -13.96 0.49 -1.45
N SER A 82 -15.08 0.36 -2.16
CA SER A 82 -16.20 -0.52 -1.78
C SER A 82 -15.80 -1.99 -1.77
N GLU A 83 -15.06 -2.44 -2.79
CA GLU A 83 -14.53 -3.82 -2.85
C GLU A 83 -13.46 -4.04 -1.79
N MET A 84 -12.62 -3.03 -1.56
CA MET A 84 -11.57 -3.06 -0.55
C MET A 84 -12.13 -3.23 0.87
N GLY A 85 -13.22 -2.55 1.20
CA GLY A 85 -13.93 -2.76 2.47
C GLY A 85 -14.39 -4.21 2.64
N ARG A 86 -14.97 -4.81 1.57
CA ARG A 86 -15.39 -6.23 1.58
C ARG A 86 -14.19 -7.17 1.68
N PHE A 87 -13.10 -6.86 0.98
CA PHE A 87 -11.86 -7.63 1.00
C PHE A 87 -11.28 -7.67 2.42
N ILE A 88 -11.15 -6.53 3.07
CA ILE A 88 -10.66 -6.42 4.46
C ILE A 88 -11.57 -7.21 5.41
N ALA A 89 -12.89 -7.05 5.31
CA ALA A 89 -13.85 -7.72 6.19
C ALA A 89 -13.83 -9.26 6.06
N ARG A 90 -13.48 -9.79 4.89
CA ARG A 90 -13.43 -11.23 4.62
C ARG A 90 -12.04 -11.84 4.79
N ARG A 91 -10.98 -11.03 4.80
CA ARG A 91 -9.59 -11.50 4.84
C ARG A 91 -9.30 -12.14 6.20
N ARG A 92 -8.81 -13.39 6.16
CA ARG A 92 -8.21 -14.06 7.33
C ARG A 92 -6.73 -13.68 7.40
N ARG A 93 -6.22 -13.46 8.61
CA ARG A 93 -4.77 -13.26 8.80
C ARG A 93 -4.04 -14.58 8.57
N PRO A 94 -2.90 -14.58 7.86
CA PRO A 94 -2.04 -15.75 7.81
C PRO A 94 -1.54 -16.08 9.22
N THR A 95 -1.39 -17.38 9.49
CA THR A 95 -0.86 -17.94 10.74
C THR A 95 0.64 -17.78 10.84
#